data_AF-A0A2U1LP22-F1
#
_entry.id   AF-A0A2U1LP22-F1
#
_cell.length_a   1.000
_cell.length_b   1.000
_cell.length_c   1.000
_cell.angle_alpha   90.00
_cell.angle_beta   90.00
_cell.angle_gamma   90.00
#
_symmetry.space_group_name_H-M   'P 1'
#
loop_
_entity.id
_entity.type
_entity.pdbx_description
1 polymer ?
#
loop_
_entity_poly.entity_id
_entity_poly.type
_entity_poly.pdbx_seq_one_letter_code
_entity_poly.pdbx_strand_id
1 'polypeptide(L)'
;MAPGAILMLRSAHGARAFLYPVVDPNVLHGFNVLSIFHPDDDVINSVVISRKFVEPVNIDNNYLHLDIGSLMASSCKYCDIQPFNHPLGHMKMIDESM
;
A
#
# COMPACT_ATOMS: atom_id res chain seq x y z
N MET A 1 -16.76 -1.81 2.27
CA MET A 1 -15.68 -2.53 1.55
C MET A 1 -15.61 -3.97 2.04
N ALA A 2 -15.43 -4.91 1.11
CA ALA A 2 -15.29 -6.33 1.45
C ALA A 2 -14.01 -6.59 2.25
N PRO A 3 -13.99 -7.59 3.15
CA PRO A 3 -12.75 -8.12 3.73
C PRO A 3 -11.67 -8.34 2.65
N GLY A 4 -10.43 -7.93 2.93
CA GLY A 4 -9.32 -8.07 1.99
C GLY A 4 -9.31 -7.06 0.83
N ALA A 5 -10.30 -6.16 0.73
CA ALA A 5 -10.30 -5.11 -0.31
C ALA A 5 -9.09 -4.18 -0.16
N ILE A 6 -8.58 -3.70 -1.31
CA ILE A 6 -7.49 -2.73 -1.38
C ILE A 6 -8.07 -1.31 -1.37
N LEU A 7 -7.48 -0.46 -0.54
CA LEU A 7 -7.74 0.96 -0.43
C LEU A 7 -6.46 1.73 -0.83
N MET A 8 -6.56 2.51 -1.92
CA MET A 8 -5.53 3.45 -2.35
C MET A 8 -5.96 4.86 -1.95
N LEU A 9 -5.15 5.54 -1.14
CA LEU A 9 -5.36 6.94 -0.79
C LEU A 9 -4.33 7.82 -1.48
N ARG A 10 -4.77 8.98 -1.97
CA ARG A 10 -3.87 10.07 -2.35
C ARG A 10 -3.54 10.86 -1.09
N SER A 11 -2.27 11.17 -0.92
CA SER A 11 -1.71 11.89 0.23
C SER A 11 -0.67 12.91 -0.27
N ALA A 12 0.01 13.58 0.65
CA ALA A 12 1.13 14.46 0.40
C ALA A 12 2.25 14.19 1.40
N HIS A 13 3.46 14.68 1.11
CA HIS A 13 4.62 14.52 1.98
C HIS A 13 5.52 15.76 1.95
N GLY A 14 6.12 16.11 3.09
CA GLY A 14 7.01 17.28 3.22
C GLY A 14 6.31 18.60 2.91
N ALA A 15 7.00 19.51 2.20
CA ALA A 15 6.45 20.82 1.81
C ALA A 15 5.19 20.72 0.92
N ARG A 16 4.97 19.58 0.24
CA ARG A 16 3.77 19.36 -0.58
C ARG A 16 2.49 19.28 0.29
N ALA A 17 2.62 19.09 1.60
CA ALA A 17 1.51 19.15 2.55
C ALA A 17 0.78 20.51 2.55
N PHE A 18 1.43 21.58 2.08
CA PHE A 18 0.77 22.88 1.89
C PHE A 18 -0.25 22.86 0.74
N LEU A 19 -0.08 21.95 -0.23
CA LEU A 19 -0.89 21.88 -1.45
C LEU A 19 -1.96 20.78 -1.38
N TYR A 20 -1.71 19.71 -0.63
CA TYR A 20 -2.59 18.54 -0.60
C TYR A 20 -2.58 17.87 0.79
N PRO A 21 -3.71 17.29 1.24
CA PRO A 21 -3.80 16.67 2.56
C PRO A 21 -2.79 15.55 2.78
N VAL A 22 -2.24 15.49 4.00
CA VAL A 22 -1.40 14.39 4.47
C VAL A 22 -2.28 13.36 5.17
N VAL A 23 -2.16 12.11 4.75
CA VAL A 23 -2.81 10.96 5.41
C VAL A 23 -1.83 10.37 6.42
N ASP A 24 -2.19 10.41 7.70
CA ASP A 24 -1.50 9.68 8.76
C ASP A 24 -1.94 8.20 8.73
N PRO A 25 -1.02 7.23 8.57
CA PRO A 25 -1.32 5.81 8.65
C PRO A 25 -2.11 5.38 9.90
N ASN A 26 -1.94 6.09 11.03
CA ASN A 26 -2.58 5.75 12.30
C ASN A 26 -4.11 5.92 12.28
N VAL A 27 -4.65 6.75 11.37
CA VAL A 27 -6.11 6.97 11.28
C VAL A 27 -6.81 5.88 10.45
N LEU A 28 -6.05 4.99 9.80
CA LEU A 28 -6.58 3.90 8.96
C LEU A 28 -7.00 2.69 9.80
N HIS A 29 -7.82 2.92 10.82
CA HIS A 29 -8.39 1.84 11.64
C HIS A 29 -9.20 0.88 10.77
N GLY A 30 -9.02 -0.43 10.98
CA GLY A 30 -9.67 -1.44 10.15
C GLY A 30 -8.91 -1.81 8.87
N PHE A 31 -7.74 -1.20 8.63
CA PHE A 31 -6.89 -1.49 7.48
C PHE A 31 -5.44 -1.80 7.91
N ASN A 32 -4.80 -2.70 7.18
CA ASN A 32 -3.36 -2.94 7.23
C ASN A 32 -2.67 -2.11 6.12
N VAL A 33 -1.76 -1.21 6.49
CA VAL A 33 -0.99 -0.43 5.51
C VAL A 33 0.08 -1.33 4.89
N LEU A 34 0.03 -1.48 3.56
CA LEU A 34 0.94 -2.34 2.80
C LEU A 34 2.18 -1.58 2.34
N SER A 35 1.99 -0.36 1.83
CA SER A 35 3.09 0.46 1.32
C SER A 35 2.68 1.93 1.24
N ILE A 36 3.67 2.81 1.33
CA ILE A 36 3.54 4.25 1.15
C ILE A 36 4.60 4.69 0.14
N PHE A 37 4.18 5.39 -0.90
CA PHE A 37 5.06 5.90 -1.95
C PHE A 37 5.04 7.43 -1.97
N HIS A 38 6.24 8.01 -1.88
CA HIS A 38 6.47 9.44 -1.96
C HIS A 38 7.31 9.72 -3.20
N PRO A 39 6.71 10.25 -4.28
CA PRO A 39 7.47 10.59 -5.48
C PRO A 39 8.47 11.71 -5.21
N ASP A 40 9.66 11.58 -5.78
CA ASP A 40 10.76 12.54 -5.77
C ASP A 40 10.79 13.45 -7.02
N ASP A 41 9.82 13.29 -7.92
CA ASP A 41 9.64 14.09 -9.14
C ASP A 41 8.50 15.13 -8.99
N ASP A 42 8.09 15.68 -10.14
CA ASP A 42 7.01 16.68 -10.25
C ASP A 42 5.63 16.16 -9.80
N VAL A 43 5.46 14.86 -9.50
CA VAL A 43 4.17 14.27 -9.13
C VAL A 43 3.75 14.67 -7.72
N ILE A 44 2.82 15.63 -7.65
CA ILE A 44 1.99 16.05 -6.51
C ILE A 44 1.94 15.11 -5.28
N ASN A 45 1.29 13.98 -5.57
CA ASN A 45 0.59 13.20 -4.58
C ASN A 45 1.40 11.98 -4.20
N SER A 46 1.56 11.80 -2.90
CA SER A 46 1.94 10.52 -2.34
C SER A 46 0.79 9.52 -2.46
N VAL A 47 1.11 8.24 -2.41
CA VAL A 47 0.12 7.16 -2.44
C VAL A 47 0.26 6.29 -1.20
N VAL A 48 -0.84 6.03 -0.52
CA VAL A 48 -0.91 5.06 0.58
C VAL A 48 -1.74 3.87 0.11
N ILE A 49 -1.18 2.68 0.15
CA ILE A 49 -1.86 1.43 -0.18
C ILE A 49 -2.14 0.68 1.11
N SER A 50 -3.40 0.34 1.34
CA SER A 50 -3.84 -0.41 2.52
C SER A 50 -4.85 -1.50 2.16
N ARG A 51 -5.00 -2.49 3.03
CA ARG A 51 -5.91 -3.63 2.85
C ARG A 51 -6.87 -3.71 4.02
N LYS A 52 -8.18 -3.81 3.77
CA LYS A 52 -9.17 -3.99 4.84
C LYS A 52 -8.93 -5.32 5.55
N PHE A 53 -8.92 -5.31 6.89
CA PHE A 53 -8.81 -6.54 7.68
C PHE A 53 -9.93 -7.53 7.30
N VAL A 54 -9.58 -8.81 7.36
CA VAL A 54 -10.57 -9.87 7.39
C VAL A 54 -11.04 -9.95 8.82
N GLU A 55 -12.29 -9.56 9.10
CA GLU A 55 -12.86 -9.80 10.41
C GLU A 55 -12.81 -11.30 10.67
N PRO A 56 -12.19 -11.76 11.78
CA PRO A 56 -12.28 -13.16 12.14
C PRO A 56 -13.75 -13.43 12.43
N VAL A 57 -14.38 -14.25 11.59
CA VAL A 57 -15.66 -14.87 11.93
C VAL A 57 -15.41 -15.58 13.25
N ASN A 58 -16.14 -15.21 14.30
CA ASN A 58 -16.03 -15.83 15.61
C ASN A 58 -16.52 -17.29 15.46
N ILE A 59 -15.57 -18.20 15.25
CA ILE A 59 -15.77 -19.63 15.31
C ILE A 59 -15.08 -20.06 16.59
N ASP A 60 -15.90 -20.39 17.57
CA ASP A 60 -15.52 -20.85 18.88
C ASP A 60 -14.42 -21.93 18.79
N ASN A 61 -13.28 -21.66 19.43
CA ASN A 61 -12.28 -22.61 19.91
C ASN A 61 -11.70 -23.60 18.88
N ASN A 62 -10.53 -23.29 18.33
CA ASN A 62 -9.32 -24.11 18.52
C ASN A 62 -8.12 -23.48 17.79
N TYR A 63 -7.01 -23.38 18.50
CA TYR A 63 -5.70 -23.01 17.99
C TYR A 63 -5.35 -23.84 16.76
N LEU A 64 -5.19 -23.21 15.59
CA LEU A 64 -4.31 -23.66 14.51
C LEU A 64 -4.23 -22.56 13.44
N HIS A 65 -3.06 -21.93 13.37
CA HIS A 65 -2.31 -21.75 12.13
C HIS A 65 -3.15 -21.45 10.88
N LEU A 66 -3.51 -20.18 10.65
CA LEU A 66 -4.00 -19.76 9.33
C LEU A 66 -3.43 -18.41 8.89
N ASP A 67 -2.14 -18.21 9.13
CA ASP A 67 -1.34 -17.10 8.59
C ASP A 67 -0.91 -17.32 7.12
N ILE A 68 -1.37 -18.41 6.49
CA ILE A 68 -0.96 -18.76 5.10
C ILE A 68 -2.18 -19.10 4.22
N GLY A 69 -3.38 -19.28 4.78
CA GLY A 69 -4.54 -19.85 4.08
C GLY A 69 -5.65 -18.88 3.65
N SER A 70 -5.69 -17.63 4.14
CA SER A 70 -6.72 -16.65 3.72
C SER A 70 -6.46 -16.04 2.33
N LEU A 71 -5.51 -16.60 1.58
CA LEU A 71 -5.27 -16.39 0.15
C LEU A 71 -6.42 -16.87 -0.76
N MET A 72 -7.53 -17.36 -0.21
CA MET A 72 -8.79 -17.46 -0.96
C MET A 72 -9.37 -16.05 -1.13
N ALA A 73 -8.65 -15.27 -1.95
CA ALA A 73 -9.12 -14.11 -2.62
C ALA A 73 -10.53 -14.40 -3.14
N SER A 74 -11.50 -13.74 -2.52
CA SER A 74 -12.81 -13.55 -3.11
C SER A 74 -12.58 -13.14 -4.56
N SER A 75 -13.01 -13.99 -5.48
CA SER A 75 -12.84 -13.90 -6.93
C SER A 75 -13.12 -12.49 -7.44
N CYS A 76 -12.07 -11.66 -7.46
CA CYS A 76 -12.00 -10.44 -8.23
C CYS A 76 -11.07 -10.79 -9.37
N LYS A 77 -11.59 -10.82 -10.60
CA LYS A 77 -10.87 -11.28 -11.80
C LYS A 77 -9.68 -10.38 -12.21
N TYR A 78 -9.16 -9.57 -11.29
CA TYR A 78 -8.12 -8.55 -11.52
C TYR A 78 -7.39 -8.22 -10.21
N CYS A 79 -6.64 -9.16 -9.65
CA CYS A 79 -5.79 -8.92 -8.47
C CYS A 79 -4.40 -9.56 -8.64
N ASP A 80 -3.81 -9.44 -9.82
CA ASP A 80 -2.38 -9.69 -10.02
C ASP A 80 -1.60 -8.41 -9.68
N ILE A 81 -1.19 -8.28 -8.43
CA ILE A 81 -0.24 -7.23 -8.03
C ILE A 81 1.14 -7.89 -7.98
N GLN A 82 1.97 -7.62 -8.99
CA GLN A 82 3.38 -7.99 -8.97
C GLN A 82 4.05 -7.32 -7.76
N PRO A 83 4.88 -8.04 -6.99
CA PRO A 83 5.71 -7.40 -5.98
C PRO A 83 6.65 -6.42 -6.71
N PHE A 84 6.56 -5.12 -6.39
CA PHE A 84 7.53 -4.12 -6.81
C PHE A 84 8.88 -4.39 -6.12
N ASN A 85 9.55 -5.46 -6.54
CA ASN A 85 10.95 -5.71 -6.25
C ASN A 85 11.77 -5.04 -7.35
N HIS A 86 11.92 -3.71 -7.27
CA HIS A 86 12.97 -3.02 -8.02
C HIS A 86 14.16 -2.75 -7.08
N PRO A 87 15.32 -3.38 -7.29
CA PRO A 87 16.56 -2.87 -6.73
C PRO A 87 16.92 -1.61 -7.52
N LEU A 88 16.76 -0.45 -6.89
CA LEU A 88 17.29 0.81 -7.40
C LEU A 88 18.83 0.77 -7.32
N GLY A 89 19.44 0.21 -8.36
CA GLY A 89 20.87 0.21 -8.60
C GLY A 89 21.22 1.09 -9.81
N HIS A 90 21.56 2.35 -9.52
CA HIS A 90 22.61 3.12 -10.19
C HIS A 90 22.61 3.20 -11.73
N MET A 91 21.99 4.25 -12.30
CA MET A 91 22.44 4.84 -13.57
C MET A 91 22.65 6.34 -13.36
N LYS A 92 23.90 6.70 -13.10
CA LYS A 92 24.40 8.08 -13.07
C LYS A 92 24.61 8.48 -14.54
N MET A 93 23.73 9.33 -15.09
CA MET A 93 24.00 10.00 -16.37
C MET A 93 25.08 11.06 -16.09
N ILE A 94 26.26 10.87 -16.68
CA ILE A 94 27.31 11.89 -16.71
C ILE A 94 26.91 12.91 -17.78
N ASP A 95 26.74 14.15 -17.33
CA ASP A 95 26.50 15.34 -18.14
C ASP A 95 27.71 15.66 -19.02
N GLU A 96 27.45 16.03 -20.27
CA GLU A 96 28.46 16.37 -21.27
C GLU A 96 29.28 17.60 -20.84
N SER A 97 30.60 17.50 -20.98
CA SER A 97 31.49 18.66 -20.94
C SER A 97 32.16 18.87 -22.29
N MET A 98 31.71 19.95 -22.96
CA MET A 98 32.36 20.81 -23.96
C MET A 98 32.61 20.28 -25.38
#